data_AF-A0A1F0VXF5-F1
#
_entry.id   AF-A0A1F0VXF5-F1
#
_cell.length_a   1.000
_cell.length_b   1.000
_cell.length_c   1.000
_cell.angle_alpha   90.00
_cell.angle_beta   90.00
_cell.angle_gamma   90.00
#
_symmetry.space_group_name_H-M   'P 1'
#
loop_
_entity.id
_entity.type
_entity.pdbx_description
1 polymer ?
#
loop_
_entity_poly.entity_id
_entity_poly.type
_entity_poly.pdbx_seq_one_letter_code
_entity_poly.pdbx_strand_id
1 'polypeptide(L)'
;MSSQVTDLAQVRAKRGDSARTLLCQVSNVRAEAEVHRQIGFSDALTLEELHHILEVCFGLPQEDSPWHFFEHTDARGQRIDPSHTVREFLSREGEQIDYAWGLWDFEIVVVETYPRDNGTPEALCVGGSGSFHTPFDLTAVNAELTGQETIDEVLDLVVSPVRALIERTRLYDFVPLLQALDLHREVSIDARAYRQLRTLPREVTNEGKDAFWSMALALSCMGGRELTDSVAETSMAALGWVDDDGEELRGPEIRELCSASLKVLSSLGAYGENAVAPVDRLDIYRALVRG
;
A
#
# COMPACT_ATOMS: atom_id res chain seq x y z
N MET A 1 33.29 -12.72 -18.95
CA MET A 1 33.10 -12.93 -17.50
C MET A 1 32.22 -11.81 -17.00
N SER A 2 30.92 -12.07 -16.86
CA SER A 2 29.95 -11.08 -16.39
C SER A 2 30.08 -10.95 -14.88
N SER A 3 30.44 -9.77 -14.38
CA SER A 3 30.40 -9.49 -12.95
C SER A 3 28.93 -9.50 -12.52
N GLN A 4 28.50 -10.54 -11.80
CA GLN A 4 27.25 -10.49 -11.06
C GLN A 4 27.36 -9.32 -10.07
N VAL A 5 26.66 -8.23 -10.37
CA VAL A 5 26.41 -7.16 -9.41
C VAL A 5 25.64 -7.81 -8.27
N THR A 6 26.33 -8.04 -7.16
CA THR A 6 25.76 -8.65 -5.98
C THR A 6 25.08 -7.55 -5.20
N ASP A 7 23.75 -7.53 -5.21
CA ASP A 7 22.98 -6.63 -4.37
C ASP A 7 23.23 -7.01 -2.90
N LEU A 8 24.00 -6.17 -2.21
CA LEU A 8 24.37 -6.35 -0.81
C LEU A 8 23.15 -6.34 0.11
N ALA A 9 22.04 -5.69 -0.27
CA ALA A 9 20.79 -5.72 0.48
C ALA A 9 20.12 -7.09 0.37
N GLN A 10 20.04 -7.68 -0.83
CA GLN A 10 19.54 -9.06 -1.02
C GLN A 10 20.41 -10.11 -0.31
N VAL A 11 21.75 -9.92 -0.29
CA VAL A 11 22.64 -10.83 0.43
C VAL A 11 22.52 -10.70 1.95
N ARG A 12 22.23 -9.50 2.47
CA ARG A 12 21.93 -9.26 3.90
C ARG A 12 20.56 -9.82 4.30
N ALA A 13 19.55 -9.69 3.45
CA ALA A 13 18.22 -10.30 3.65
C ALA A 13 18.28 -11.84 3.71
N LYS A 14 19.17 -12.46 2.94
CA LYS A 14 19.46 -13.89 3.02
C LYS A 14 20.24 -14.31 4.27
N ARG A 15 20.94 -13.39 4.95
CA ARG A 15 21.70 -13.66 6.19
C ARG A 15 20.87 -13.61 7.46
N GLY A 16 19.57 -13.31 7.39
CA GLY A 16 18.64 -13.38 8.52
C GLY A 16 18.69 -12.19 9.48
N ASP A 17 19.43 -11.13 9.14
CA ASP A 17 19.70 -10.02 10.06
C ASP A 17 18.86 -8.76 9.78
N SER A 18 18.30 -8.63 8.57
CA SER A 18 17.46 -7.48 8.19
C SER A 18 15.98 -7.76 8.41
N ALA A 19 15.24 -6.74 8.86
CA ALA A 19 13.77 -6.72 8.93
C ALA A 19 13.12 -7.27 7.65
N ARG A 20 11.98 -7.94 7.84
CA ARG A 20 11.13 -8.48 6.77
C ARG A 20 9.71 -7.98 6.95
N THR A 21 8.97 -7.90 5.86
CA THR A 21 7.53 -7.67 5.93
C THR A 21 6.83 -9.03 5.91
N LEU A 22 6.05 -9.31 6.94
CA LEU A 22 5.15 -10.46 7.00
C LEU A 22 3.78 -10.03 6.47
N LEU A 23 3.28 -10.74 5.47
CA LEU A 23 1.88 -10.66 5.08
C LEU A 23 1.12 -11.72 5.86
N CYS A 24 0.26 -11.30 6.78
CA CYS A 24 -0.53 -12.18 7.62
C CYS A 24 -2.02 -12.09 7.28
N GLN A 25 -2.70 -13.23 7.31
CA GLN A 25 -4.16 -13.25 7.42
C GLN A 25 -4.50 -13.32 8.90
N VAL A 26 -5.33 -12.39 9.35
CA VAL A 26 -5.89 -12.39 10.70
C VAL A 26 -7.38 -12.63 10.60
N SER A 27 -7.89 -13.64 11.29
CA SER A 27 -9.31 -14.02 11.23
C SER A 27 -9.92 -14.12 12.61
N ASN A 28 -11.18 -13.69 12.72
CA ASN A 28 -12.08 -13.97 13.83
C ASN A 28 -13.27 -14.75 13.26
N VAL A 29 -13.32 -16.04 13.54
CA VAL A 29 -14.38 -16.93 13.07
C VAL A 29 -15.39 -17.15 14.20
N ARG A 30 -16.65 -16.82 13.94
CA ARG A 30 -17.79 -17.03 14.84
C ARG A 30 -18.80 -17.95 14.16
N ALA A 31 -19.74 -18.49 14.94
CA ALA A 31 -20.77 -19.39 14.42
C ALA A 31 -21.62 -18.77 13.28
N GLU A 32 -21.80 -17.45 13.28
CA GLU A 32 -22.68 -16.73 12.35
C GLU A 32 -21.96 -15.70 11.46
N ALA A 33 -20.66 -15.47 11.69
CA ALA A 33 -19.90 -14.46 10.96
C ALA A 33 -18.41 -14.77 10.96
N GLU A 34 -17.75 -14.38 9.89
CA GLU A 34 -16.29 -14.38 9.78
C GLU A 34 -15.84 -12.97 9.45
N VAL A 35 -14.85 -12.49 10.19
CA VAL A 35 -14.16 -11.23 9.91
C VAL A 35 -12.70 -11.57 9.68
N HIS A 36 -12.13 -11.13 8.56
CA HIS A 36 -10.71 -11.31 8.32
C HIS A 36 -10.06 -10.05 7.74
N ARG A 37 -8.76 -9.92 7.99
CA ARG A 37 -7.90 -8.87 7.46
C ARG A 37 -6.64 -9.50 6.88
N GLN A 38 -6.18 -8.98 5.76
CA GLN A 38 -4.84 -9.21 5.26
C GLN A 38 -4.01 -8.00 5.66
N ILE A 39 -2.96 -8.21 6.46
CA ILE A 39 -2.16 -7.15 7.06
C ILE A 39 -0.70 -7.45 6.79
N GLY A 40 -0.02 -6.51 6.14
CA GLY A 40 1.43 -6.51 6.02
C GLY A 40 2.05 -5.72 7.16
N PHE A 41 3.01 -6.29 7.89
CA PHE A 41 3.74 -5.54 8.93
C PHE A 41 5.18 -6.04 9.10
N SER A 42 6.03 -5.20 9.70
CA SER A 42 7.43 -5.51 9.97
C SER A 42 7.57 -6.60 11.04
N ASP A 43 8.40 -7.61 10.77
CA ASP A 43 8.72 -8.67 11.75
C ASP A 43 9.58 -8.18 12.93
N ALA A 44 10.10 -6.95 12.84
CA ALA A 44 10.88 -6.31 13.88
C ALA A 44 10.02 -5.64 14.96
N LEU A 45 8.71 -5.49 14.73
CA LEU A 45 7.78 -4.95 15.72
C LEU A 45 7.72 -5.85 16.95
N THR A 46 7.42 -5.26 18.10
CA THR A 46 6.98 -5.96 19.29
C THR A 46 5.55 -6.46 19.14
N LEU A 47 5.16 -7.46 19.92
CA LEU A 47 3.77 -7.90 19.98
C LEU A 47 2.84 -6.83 20.56
N GLU A 48 3.34 -5.93 21.41
CA GLU A 48 2.60 -4.73 21.86
C GLU A 48 2.28 -3.79 20.69
N GLU A 49 3.25 -3.50 19.82
CA GLU A 49 3.00 -2.70 18.61
C GLU A 49 2.05 -3.43 17.64
N LEU A 50 2.18 -4.76 17.50
CA LEU A 50 1.24 -5.55 16.72
C LEU A 50 -0.18 -5.47 17.28
N HIS A 51 -0.35 -5.48 18.60
CA HIS A 51 -1.66 -5.31 19.23
C HIS A 51 -2.33 -4.01 18.77
N HIS A 52 -1.62 -2.88 18.77
CA HIS A 52 -2.18 -1.61 18.28
C HIS A 52 -2.55 -1.66 16.79
N ILE A 53 -1.76 -2.33 15.95
CA ILE A 53 -2.11 -2.54 14.54
C ILE A 53 -3.42 -3.34 14.41
N LEU A 54 -3.61 -4.36 15.24
CA LEU A 54 -4.83 -5.16 15.26
C LEU A 54 -6.04 -4.36 15.75
N GLU A 55 -5.86 -3.48 16.74
CA GLU A 55 -6.91 -2.57 17.20
C GLU A 55 -7.43 -1.70 16.06
N VAL A 56 -6.52 -1.07 15.31
CA VAL A 56 -6.88 -0.22 14.17
C VAL A 56 -7.54 -1.05 13.06
N CYS A 57 -6.93 -2.17 12.64
CA CYS A 57 -7.44 -3.01 11.55
C CYS A 57 -8.83 -3.60 11.80
N PHE A 58 -9.16 -3.91 13.04
CA PHE A 58 -10.46 -4.49 13.42
C PHE A 58 -11.42 -3.47 14.03
N GLY A 59 -11.01 -2.21 14.19
CA GLY A 59 -11.81 -1.18 14.86
C GLY A 59 -12.15 -1.56 16.30
N LEU A 60 -11.18 -2.12 17.02
CA LEU A 60 -11.35 -2.49 18.43
C LEU A 60 -11.34 -1.21 19.27
N PRO A 61 -12.35 -1.00 20.13
CA PRO A 61 -12.38 0.15 21.02
C PRO A 61 -11.13 0.23 21.90
N GLN A 62 -10.58 1.44 22.06
CA GLN A 62 -9.58 1.74 23.08
C GLN A 62 -10.24 1.75 24.47
N GLU A 63 -10.54 0.55 24.97
CA GLU A 63 -11.05 0.27 26.31
C GLU A 63 -10.01 -0.55 27.09
N ASP A 64 -10.10 -0.58 28.43
CA ASP A 64 -9.24 -1.42 29.30
C ASP A 64 -9.55 -2.94 29.17
N SER A 65 -9.89 -3.40 27.96
CA SER A 65 -10.15 -4.79 27.67
C SER A 65 -8.84 -5.59 27.75
N PRO A 66 -8.81 -6.70 28.51
CA PRO A 66 -7.58 -7.50 28.61
C PRO A 66 -7.26 -8.13 27.26
N TRP A 67 -6.00 -8.05 26.84
CA TRP A 67 -5.54 -8.60 25.57
C TRP A 67 -4.24 -9.38 25.76
N HIS A 68 -4.10 -10.51 25.07
CA HIS A 68 -2.97 -11.44 25.22
C HIS A 68 -2.66 -12.16 23.90
N PHE A 69 -1.38 -12.42 23.64
CA PHE A 69 -0.94 -13.37 22.60
C PHE A 69 -0.63 -14.73 23.21
N PHE A 70 -0.84 -15.79 22.42
CA PHE A 70 -0.55 -17.16 22.78
C PHE A 70 0.14 -17.88 21.62
N GLU A 71 1.02 -18.83 21.96
CA GLU A 71 1.51 -19.80 20.98
C GLU A 71 0.34 -20.62 20.44
N HIS A 72 0.31 -20.84 19.12
CA HIS A 72 -0.76 -21.60 18.48
C HIS A 72 -0.57 -23.11 18.70
N THR A 73 -1.54 -23.76 19.33
CA THR A 73 -1.63 -25.24 19.43
C THR A 73 -3.10 -25.69 19.40
N ASP A 74 -3.36 -27.01 19.34
CA ASP A 74 -4.75 -27.54 19.40
C ASP A 74 -5.52 -27.09 20.66
N ALA A 75 -4.80 -26.70 21.71
CA ALA A 75 -5.32 -25.99 22.88
C ALA A 75 -4.71 -24.57 22.95
N ARG A 76 -5.25 -23.67 23.78
CA ARG A 76 -4.59 -22.36 23.99
C ARG A 76 -3.20 -22.58 24.58
N GLY A 77 -2.17 -22.19 23.82
CA GLY A 77 -0.77 -22.40 24.19
C GLY A 77 -0.29 -21.49 25.31
N GLN A 78 1.03 -21.42 25.48
CA GLN A 78 1.63 -20.53 26.48
C GLN A 78 1.39 -19.06 26.10
N ARG A 79 1.05 -18.25 27.11
CA ARG A 79 0.95 -16.80 26.92
C ARG A 79 2.32 -16.22 26.59
N ILE A 80 2.36 -15.38 25.56
CA ILE A 80 3.56 -14.70 25.10
C ILE A 80 3.68 -13.33 25.80
N ASP A 81 4.89 -12.97 26.20
CA ASP A 81 5.19 -11.63 26.72
C ASP A 81 5.18 -10.62 25.56
N PRO A 82 4.39 -9.53 25.65
CA PRO A 82 4.19 -8.61 24.53
C PRO A 82 5.43 -7.78 24.17
N SER A 83 6.46 -7.75 25.02
CA SER A 83 7.74 -7.09 24.73
C SER A 83 8.62 -7.85 23.75
N HIS A 84 8.31 -9.12 23.46
CA HIS A 84 9.02 -9.91 22.46
C HIS A 84 8.69 -9.42 21.05
N THR A 85 9.64 -9.65 20.14
CA THR A 85 9.46 -9.30 18.73
C THR A 85 8.61 -10.33 17.99
N VAL A 86 7.87 -9.88 16.97
CA VAL A 86 7.04 -10.76 16.15
C VAL A 86 7.88 -11.85 15.49
N ARG A 87 9.09 -11.53 15.02
CA ARG A 87 10.04 -12.47 14.41
C ARG A 87 10.30 -13.73 15.24
N GLU A 88 10.23 -13.63 16.57
CA GLU A 88 10.49 -14.77 17.46
C GLU A 88 9.43 -15.87 17.33
N PHE A 89 8.24 -15.53 16.85
CA PHE A 89 7.09 -16.44 16.73
C PHE A 89 6.61 -16.61 15.28
N LEU A 90 6.72 -15.57 14.48
CA LEU A 90 6.27 -15.52 13.08
C LEU A 90 7.44 -15.10 12.18
N SER A 91 7.88 -15.99 11.31
CA SER A 91 9.05 -15.78 10.44
C SER A 91 8.91 -16.41 9.04
N ARG A 92 8.02 -17.39 8.91
CA ARG A 92 7.81 -18.19 7.70
C ARG A 92 6.32 -18.43 7.46
N GLU A 93 6.01 -18.66 6.19
CA GLU A 93 4.67 -19.05 5.74
C GLU A 93 4.14 -20.25 6.53
N GLY A 94 2.88 -20.13 6.96
CA GLY A 94 2.17 -21.13 7.75
C GLY A 94 2.44 -21.09 9.25
N GLU A 95 3.37 -20.28 9.75
CA GLU A 95 3.51 -20.05 11.20
C GLU A 95 2.33 -19.23 11.74
N GLN A 96 1.95 -19.51 12.98
CA GLN A 96 0.72 -19.01 13.59
C GLN A 96 0.90 -18.64 15.05
N ILE A 97 0.14 -17.63 15.48
CA ILE A 97 -0.09 -17.29 16.88
C ILE A 97 -1.56 -16.93 17.07
N ASP A 98 -2.05 -17.08 18.29
CA ASP A 98 -3.40 -16.68 18.66
C ASP A 98 -3.35 -15.34 19.39
N TYR A 99 -4.32 -14.48 19.11
CA TYR A 99 -4.50 -13.19 19.78
C TYR A 99 -5.89 -13.13 20.40
N ALA A 100 -5.96 -12.81 21.69
CA ALA A 100 -7.21 -12.60 22.39
C ALA A 100 -7.38 -11.12 22.75
N TRP A 101 -8.58 -10.58 22.54
CA TRP A 101 -9.00 -9.26 23.00
C TRP A 101 -10.36 -9.35 23.68
N GLY A 102 -10.40 -9.16 25.00
CA GLY A 102 -11.58 -9.40 25.81
C GLY A 102 -12.05 -10.85 25.71
N LEU A 103 -13.23 -11.06 25.11
CA LEU A 103 -13.83 -12.38 24.88
C LEU A 103 -13.63 -12.90 23.45
N TRP A 104 -12.86 -12.18 22.64
CA TRP A 104 -12.70 -12.46 21.22
C TRP A 104 -11.33 -13.08 20.94
N ASP A 105 -11.34 -14.17 20.19
CA ASP A 105 -10.13 -14.87 19.75
C ASP A 105 -9.90 -14.65 18.26
N PHE A 106 -8.65 -14.36 17.91
CA PHE A 106 -8.19 -14.14 16.54
C PHE A 106 -7.04 -15.09 16.26
N GLU A 107 -7.04 -15.67 15.07
CA GLU A 107 -5.93 -16.45 14.55
C GLU A 107 -5.11 -15.56 13.63
N ILE A 108 -3.78 -15.54 13.81
CA ILE A 108 -2.85 -14.81 12.96
C ILE A 108 -1.98 -15.83 12.24
N VAL A 109 -2.08 -15.88 10.91
CA VAL A 109 -1.35 -16.83 10.06
C VAL A 109 -0.46 -16.08 9.09
N VAL A 110 0.82 -16.40 9.04
CA VAL A 110 1.74 -15.86 8.01
C VAL A 110 1.39 -16.50 6.66
N VAL A 111 0.99 -15.66 5.71
CA VAL A 111 0.67 -16.08 4.33
C VAL A 111 1.89 -15.97 3.43
N GLU A 112 2.66 -14.90 3.57
CA GLU A 112 3.84 -14.65 2.74
C GLU A 112 4.88 -13.80 3.50
N THR A 113 6.13 -13.86 3.07
CA THR A 113 7.22 -13.06 3.65
C THR A 113 8.04 -12.38 2.56
N TYR A 114 8.23 -11.07 2.71
CA TYR A 114 8.92 -10.24 1.73
C TYR A 114 10.20 -9.62 2.31
N PRO A 115 11.26 -9.45 1.48
CA PRO A 115 12.37 -8.58 1.84
C PRO A 115 11.84 -7.15 2.03
N ARG A 116 12.30 -6.47 3.07
CA ARG A 116 11.93 -5.09 3.37
C ARG A 116 13.02 -4.12 2.92
N ASP A 117 12.62 -2.97 2.42
CA ASP A 117 13.48 -1.81 2.20
C ASP A 117 13.00 -0.62 3.02
N ASN A 118 13.74 0.49 2.97
CA ASN A 118 13.42 1.69 3.75
C ASN A 118 12.14 2.41 3.28
N GLY A 119 11.61 2.09 2.09
CA GLY A 119 10.39 2.68 1.55
C GLY A 119 9.13 1.90 1.90
N THR A 120 9.27 0.72 2.52
CA THR A 120 8.12 -0.12 2.88
C THR A 120 7.48 0.40 4.17
N PRO A 121 6.14 0.61 4.25
CA PRO A 121 5.46 1.04 5.48
C PRO A 121 5.64 0.03 6.63
N GLU A 122 5.67 0.47 7.89
CA GLU A 122 5.77 -0.43 9.06
C GLU A 122 4.57 -1.38 9.18
N ALA A 123 3.37 -0.88 8.87
CA ALA A 123 2.14 -1.66 8.82
C ALA A 123 1.22 -1.14 7.71
N LEU A 124 0.49 -2.05 7.07
CA LEU A 124 -0.51 -1.73 6.06
C LEU A 124 -1.59 -2.81 6.04
N CYS A 125 -2.86 -2.42 6.11
CA CYS A 125 -3.96 -3.33 5.80
C CYS A 125 -4.08 -3.39 4.27
N VAL A 126 -3.97 -4.59 3.70
CA VAL A 126 -3.99 -4.82 2.24
C VAL A 126 -5.38 -5.20 1.75
N GLY A 127 -6.23 -5.68 2.65
CA GLY A 127 -7.61 -6.04 2.35
C GLY A 127 -8.29 -6.74 3.52
N GLY A 128 -9.52 -7.15 3.30
CA GLY A 128 -10.30 -7.86 4.31
C GLY A 128 -11.78 -7.82 4.02
N SER A 129 -12.54 -8.58 4.79
CA SER A 129 -13.99 -8.57 4.74
C SER A 129 -14.61 -8.78 6.12
N GLY A 130 -15.91 -8.50 6.21
CA GLY A 130 -16.65 -8.57 7.46
C GLY A 130 -16.47 -7.33 8.34
N SER A 131 -17.53 -7.03 9.11
CA SER A 131 -17.56 -5.95 10.08
C SER A 131 -17.52 -6.54 11.48
N PHE A 132 -16.71 -5.96 12.37
CA PHE A 132 -16.60 -6.42 13.75
C PHE A 132 -17.48 -5.58 14.67
N HIS A 133 -17.11 -4.31 14.89
CA HIS A 133 -17.94 -3.30 15.56
C HIS A 133 -18.40 -2.20 14.60
N THR A 134 -17.51 -1.78 13.70
CA THR A 134 -17.77 -0.78 12.67
C THR A 134 -17.68 -1.41 11.27
N PRO A 135 -18.33 -0.80 10.26
CA PRO A 135 -18.08 -1.15 8.86
C PRO A 135 -16.59 -1.07 8.54
N PHE A 136 -16.09 -2.05 7.78
CA PHE A 136 -14.70 -2.04 7.35
C PHE A 136 -14.47 -0.95 6.30
N ASP A 137 -13.58 -0.02 6.61
CA ASP A 137 -13.11 1.05 5.72
C ASP A 137 -11.59 0.95 5.63
N LEU A 138 -11.12 0.38 4.52
CA LEU A 138 -9.69 0.16 4.27
C LEU A 138 -8.91 1.47 4.27
N THR A 139 -9.47 2.52 3.65
CA THR A 139 -8.82 3.81 3.52
C THR A 139 -8.67 4.49 4.89
N ALA A 140 -9.70 4.44 5.72
CA ALA A 140 -9.64 4.98 7.07
C ALA A 140 -8.61 4.22 7.94
N VAL A 141 -8.62 2.88 7.87
CA VAL A 141 -7.65 2.02 8.58
C VAL A 141 -6.22 2.37 8.18
N ASN A 142 -5.93 2.46 6.89
CA ASN A 142 -4.57 2.73 6.41
C ASN A 142 -4.13 4.17 6.71
N ALA A 143 -5.05 5.14 6.71
CA ALA A 143 -4.73 6.50 7.15
C ALA A 143 -4.31 6.52 8.63
N GLU A 144 -5.02 5.79 9.49
CA GLU A 144 -4.71 5.69 10.92
C GLU A 144 -3.38 4.95 11.16
N LEU A 145 -3.14 3.82 10.47
CA LEU A 145 -1.87 3.09 10.56
C LEU A 145 -0.67 3.89 10.07
N THR A 146 -0.84 4.70 9.01
CA THR A 146 0.25 5.52 8.44
C THR A 146 0.60 6.69 9.37
N GLY A 147 -0.40 7.28 10.02
CA GLY A 147 -0.24 8.42 10.91
C GLY A 147 -0.09 9.75 10.17
N GLN A 148 -0.58 10.83 10.79
CA GLN A 148 -0.63 12.15 10.15
C GLN A 148 0.75 12.74 9.82
N GLU A 149 1.74 12.55 10.69
CA GLU A 149 3.11 13.04 10.48
C GLU A 149 3.72 12.45 9.19
N THR A 150 3.64 11.12 9.04
CA THR A 150 4.09 10.42 7.84
C THR A 150 3.33 10.86 6.59
N ILE A 151 2.01 11.05 6.69
CA ILE A 151 1.18 11.56 5.60
C ILE A 151 1.70 12.94 5.15
N ASP A 152 1.90 13.85 6.10
CA ASP A 152 2.35 15.21 5.81
C ASP A 152 3.76 15.21 5.16
N GLU A 153 4.69 14.42 5.71
CA GLU A 153 6.04 14.26 5.17
C GLU A 153 6.04 13.75 3.72
N VAL A 154 5.25 12.72 3.42
CA VAL A 154 5.17 12.13 2.07
C VAL A 154 4.51 13.10 1.10
N LEU A 155 3.45 13.78 1.52
CA LEU A 155 2.76 14.79 0.70
C LEU A 155 3.66 16.01 0.44
N ASP A 156 4.63 16.29 1.31
CA ASP A 156 5.69 17.29 1.12
C ASP A 156 6.68 16.97 0.01
N LEU A 157 6.78 15.71 -0.40
CA LEU A 157 7.68 15.28 -1.48
C LEU A 157 7.04 15.26 -2.86
N VAL A 158 5.70 15.34 -2.95
CA VAL A 158 4.99 15.23 -4.23
C VAL A 158 4.65 16.57 -4.86
N VAL A 159 4.50 16.59 -6.18
CA VAL A 159 4.01 17.75 -6.93
C VAL A 159 2.61 18.16 -6.44
N SER A 160 2.35 19.46 -6.41
CA SER A 160 1.10 20.02 -5.88
C SER A 160 -0.18 19.39 -6.44
N PRO A 161 -0.29 19.02 -7.74
CA PRO A 161 -1.48 18.35 -8.25
C PRO A 161 -1.75 16.97 -7.62
N VAL A 162 -0.70 16.19 -7.33
CA VAL A 162 -0.83 14.88 -6.68
C VAL A 162 -1.29 15.06 -5.23
N ARG A 163 -0.66 16.00 -4.50
CA ARG A 163 -1.10 16.37 -3.14
C ARG A 163 -2.58 16.76 -3.13
N ALA A 164 -2.97 17.71 -3.99
CA ALA A 164 -4.33 18.20 -4.06
C ALA A 164 -5.34 17.11 -4.42
N LEU A 165 -4.96 16.14 -5.27
CA LEU A 165 -5.81 14.99 -5.58
C LEU A 165 -6.04 14.15 -4.33
N ILE A 166 -4.98 13.75 -3.61
CA ILE A 166 -5.09 12.93 -2.40
C ILE A 166 -5.91 13.63 -1.31
N GLU A 167 -5.69 14.93 -1.10
CA GLU A 167 -6.46 15.71 -0.11
C GLU A 167 -7.95 15.81 -0.48
N ARG A 168 -8.27 15.97 -1.77
CA ARG A 168 -9.66 16.06 -2.25
C ARG A 168 -10.39 14.72 -2.18
N THR A 169 -9.73 13.62 -2.54
CA THR A 169 -10.33 12.28 -2.52
C THR A 169 -10.32 11.65 -1.14
N ARG A 170 -9.40 12.08 -0.26
CA ARG A 170 -9.06 11.40 1.01
C ARG A 170 -8.59 9.96 0.82
N LEU A 171 -8.16 9.58 -0.38
CA LEU A 171 -7.59 8.27 -0.66
C LEU A 171 -6.14 8.23 -0.18
N TYR A 172 -5.97 8.14 1.13
CA TYR A 172 -4.65 8.06 1.77
C TYR A 172 -3.95 6.71 1.52
N ASP A 173 -4.61 5.73 0.89
CA ASP A 173 -3.98 4.52 0.37
C ASP A 173 -2.87 4.80 -0.66
N PHE A 174 -2.86 6.00 -1.26
CA PHE A 174 -1.75 6.45 -2.10
C PHE A 174 -0.50 6.83 -1.32
N VAL A 175 -0.57 7.13 -0.03
CA VAL A 175 0.60 7.50 0.78
C VAL A 175 1.56 6.32 0.91
N PRO A 176 1.12 5.10 1.30
CA PRO A 176 1.95 3.89 1.24
C PRO A 176 2.59 3.62 -0.13
N LEU A 177 1.85 3.86 -1.22
CA LEU A 177 2.38 3.74 -2.57
C LEU A 177 3.52 4.74 -2.83
N LEU A 178 3.35 5.99 -2.42
CA LEU A 178 4.35 7.04 -2.57
C LEU A 178 5.59 6.79 -1.69
N GLN A 179 5.42 6.21 -0.50
CA GLN A 179 6.53 5.72 0.33
C GLN A 179 7.30 4.61 -0.38
N ALA A 180 6.59 3.62 -0.94
CA ALA A 180 7.19 2.52 -1.68
C ALA A 180 7.90 2.98 -2.96
N LEU A 181 7.46 4.10 -3.56
CA LEU A 181 8.20 4.73 -4.64
C LEU A 181 9.54 5.30 -4.19
N ASP A 182 9.77 5.60 -2.91
CA ASP A 182 11.01 6.17 -2.37
C ASP A 182 11.45 7.43 -3.15
N LEU A 183 10.69 8.53 -2.97
CA LEU A 183 10.88 9.77 -3.74
C LEU A 183 12.19 10.51 -3.43
N HIS A 184 12.87 10.16 -2.32
CA HIS A 184 14.20 10.65 -2.01
C HIS A 184 15.28 10.04 -2.91
N ARG A 185 15.00 8.89 -3.53
CA ARG A 185 15.95 8.20 -4.39
C ARG A 185 16.30 9.03 -5.62
N GLU A 186 17.59 9.02 -5.97
CA GLU A 186 18.04 9.57 -7.24
C GLU A 186 17.46 8.74 -8.41
N VAL A 187 16.89 9.45 -9.39
CA VAL A 187 16.27 8.84 -10.57
C VAL A 187 17.28 8.79 -11.71
N SER A 188 17.38 7.66 -12.39
CA SER A 188 18.25 7.47 -13.55
C SER A 188 17.47 7.68 -14.85
N ILE A 189 17.00 8.91 -15.10
CA ILE A 189 16.33 9.29 -16.35
C ILE A 189 17.11 10.36 -17.11
N ASP A 190 17.09 10.27 -18.44
CA ASP A 190 17.79 11.23 -19.28
C ASP A 190 17.12 12.61 -19.27
N ALA A 191 17.90 13.65 -19.60
CA ALA A 191 17.44 15.03 -19.53
C ALA A 191 16.28 15.35 -20.51
N ARG A 192 16.15 14.62 -21.62
CA ARG A 192 15.04 14.78 -22.56
C ARG A 192 13.76 14.19 -21.96
N ALA A 193 13.82 12.98 -21.42
CA ALA A 193 12.71 12.35 -20.72
C ALA A 193 12.23 13.24 -19.55
N TYR A 194 13.16 13.74 -18.73
CA TYR A 194 12.85 14.66 -17.63
C TYR A 194 12.10 15.91 -18.10
N ARG A 195 12.54 16.55 -19.19
CA ARG A 195 11.84 17.72 -19.77
C ARG A 195 10.45 17.36 -20.29
N GLN A 196 10.26 16.17 -20.85
CA GLN A 196 8.94 15.72 -21.30
C GLN A 196 8.00 15.47 -20.11
N LEU A 197 8.47 14.88 -19.02
CA LEU A 197 7.65 14.68 -17.80
C LEU A 197 7.16 16.00 -17.21
N ARG A 198 8.01 17.03 -17.18
CA ARG A 198 7.64 18.38 -16.71
C ARG A 198 6.57 19.08 -17.54
N THR A 199 6.19 18.51 -18.68
CA THR A 199 5.12 19.05 -19.52
C THR A 199 3.76 18.44 -19.24
N LEU A 200 3.68 17.49 -18.30
CA LEU A 200 2.46 16.79 -17.93
C LEU A 200 1.79 17.47 -16.72
N PRO A 201 0.44 17.42 -16.63
CA PRO A 201 -0.50 16.95 -17.65
C PRO A 201 -0.56 17.88 -18.88
N ARG A 202 -0.94 17.33 -20.03
CA ARG A 202 -1.26 18.03 -21.28
C ARG A 202 -2.70 18.49 -21.34
N GLU A 203 -3.55 17.87 -20.55
CA GLU A 203 -4.97 18.15 -20.46
C GLU A 203 -5.19 19.53 -19.83
N VAL A 204 -6.16 20.27 -20.37
CA VAL A 204 -6.44 21.65 -19.95
C VAL A 204 -7.67 21.76 -19.05
N THR A 205 -8.60 20.80 -19.17
CA THR A 205 -9.80 20.70 -18.31
C THR A 205 -9.42 20.16 -16.92
N ASN A 206 -10.23 20.47 -15.91
CA ASN A 206 -10.00 19.92 -14.56
C ASN A 206 -10.18 18.40 -14.54
N GLU A 207 -11.24 17.92 -15.19
CA GLU A 207 -11.52 16.50 -15.35
C GLU A 207 -10.38 15.73 -16.02
N GLY A 208 -9.83 16.24 -17.13
CA GLY A 208 -8.72 15.58 -17.82
C GLY A 208 -7.42 15.59 -17.02
N LYS A 209 -7.17 16.63 -16.21
CA LYS A 209 -6.01 16.69 -15.30
C LYS A 209 -6.17 15.69 -14.16
N ASP A 210 -7.36 15.62 -13.56
CA ASP A 210 -7.69 14.66 -12.52
C ASP A 210 -7.60 13.22 -13.05
N ALA A 211 -8.10 12.96 -14.27
CA ALA A 211 -7.96 11.68 -14.96
C ALA A 211 -6.49 11.30 -15.16
N PHE A 212 -5.65 12.26 -15.59
CA PHE A 212 -4.22 12.01 -15.74
C PHE A 212 -3.55 11.62 -14.42
N TRP A 213 -3.75 12.39 -13.35
CA TRP A 213 -3.07 12.12 -12.08
C TRP A 213 -3.60 10.84 -11.40
N SER A 214 -4.91 10.56 -11.49
CA SER A 214 -5.49 9.27 -11.10
C SER A 214 -4.84 8.11 -11.85
N MET A 215 -4.69 8.24 -13.17
CA MET A 215 -4.05 7.21 -14.00
C MET A 215 -2.55 7.09 -13.74
N ALA A 216 -1.85 8.19 -13.47
CA ALA A 216 -0.42 8.18 -13.13
C ALA A 216 -0.15 7.45 -11.83
N LEU A 217 -0.95 7.70 -10.78
CA LEU A 217 -0.89 6.98 -9.52
C LEU A 217 -1.24 5.49 -9.71
N ALA A 218 -2.34 5.18 -10.41
CA ALA A 218 -2.73 3.81 -10.70
C ALA A 218 -1.66 3.02 -11.47
N LEU A 219 -1.03 3.63 -12.48
CA LEU A 219 0.05 3.01 -13.24
C LEU A 219 1.33 2.80 -12.41
N SER A 220 1.56 3.65 -11.40
CA SER A 220 2.71 3.52 -10.51
C SER A 220 2.62 2.31 -9.57
N CYS A 221 1.42 1.74 -9.37
CA CYS A 221 1.22 0.46 -8.68
C CYS A 221 1.83 -0.74 -9.42
N MET A 222 2.30 -0.57 -10.67
CA MET A 222 2.88 -1.64 -11.50
C MET A 222 1.95 -2.84 -11.74
N GLY A 223 0.64 -2.63 -11.60
CA GLY A 223 -0.39 -3.65 -11.81
C GLY A 223 -0.67 -3.95 -13.28
N GLY A 224 -1.53 -4.95 -13.50
CA GLY A 224 -2.18 -5.18 -14.78
C GLY A 224 -3.20 -4.10 -15.13
N ARG A 225 -3.77 -4.17 -16.35
CA ARG A 225 -4.77 -3.21 -16.82
C ARG A 225 -5.98 -3.12 -15.89
N GLU A 226 -6.50 -4.27 -15.45
CA GLU A 226 -7.68 -4.33 -14.58
C GLU A 226 -7.48 -3.60 -13.25
N LEU A 227 -6.36 -3.87 -12.55
CA LEU A 227 -6.00 -3.15 -11.32
C LEU A 227 -5.79 -1.66 -11.59
N THR A 228 -5.11 -1.32 -12.68
CA THR A 228 -4.90 0.09 -13.06
C THR A 228 -6.22 0.81 -13.28
N ASP A 229 -7.15 0.19 -14.01
CA ASP A 229 -8.45 0.78 -14.30
C ASP A 229 -9.26 0.90 -12.99
N SER A 230 -9.31 -0.13 -12.14
CA SER A 230 -10.01 -0.09 -10.85
C SER A 230 -9.52 1.02 -9.92
N VAL A 231 -8.21 1.23 -9.80
CA VAL A 231 -7.64 2.31 -8.96
C VAL A 231 -8.00 3.69 -9.54
N ALA A 232 -7.93 3.84 -10.86
CA ALA A 232 -8.27 5.10 -11.52
C ALA A 232 -9.78 5.41 -11.43
N GLU A 233 -10.64 4.41 -11.63
CA GLU A 233 -12.11 4.50 -11.46
C GLU A 233 -12.45 4.95 -10.04
N THR A 234 -11.88 4.29 -9.02
CA THR A 234 -12.07 4.64 -7.60
C THR A 234 -11.67 6.10 -7.32
N SER A 235 -10.54 6.53 -7.88
CA SER A 235 -10.06 7.91 -7.71
C SER A 235 -10.98 8.93 -8.35
N MET A 236 -11.44 8.67 -9.57
CA MET A 236 -12.33 9.57 -10.30
C MET A 236 -13.72 9.64 -9.65
N ALA A 237 -14.26 8.52 -9.17
CA ALA A 237 -15.50 8.47 -8.41
C ALA A 237 -15.38 9.26 -7.10
N ALA A 238 -14.28 9.12 -6.36
CA ALA A 238 -14.03 9.89 -5.13
C ALA A 238 -13.91 11.40 -5.38
N LEU A 239 -13.47 11.82 -6.57
CA LEU A 239 -13.46 13.21 -7.01
C LEU A 239 -14.85 13.72 -7.44
N GLY A 240 -15.83 12.81 -7.60
CA GLY A 240 -17.18 13.12 -8.06
C GLY A 240 -17.32 13.28 -9.56
N TRP A 241 -16.38 12.76 -10.36
CA TRP A 241 -16.49 12.78 -11.82
C TRP A 241 -17.39 11.63 -12.31
N VAL A 242 -18.34 11.99 -13.16
CA VAL A 242 -19.34 11.09 -13.77
C VAL A 242 -19.44 11.41 -15.26
N ASP A 243 -19.98 10.49 -16.05
CA ASP A 243 -20.27 10.72 -17.46
C ASP A 243 -21.50 11.63 -17.68
N ASP A 244 -21.89 11.82 -18.95
CA ASP A 244 -23.02 12.65 -19.34
C ASP A 244 -24.38 12.12 -18.85
N ASP A 245 -24.49 10.82 -18.56
CA ASP A 245 -25.68 10.16 -18.03
C ASP A 245 -25.68 10.12 -16.49
N GLY A 246 -24.59 10.56 -15.85
CA GLY A 246 -24.41 10.59 -14.41
C GLY A 246 -23.89 9.28 -13.82
N GLU A 247 -23.39 8.36 -14.65
CA GLU A 247 -22.77 7.11 -14.23
C GLU A 247 -21.27 7.29 -13.93
N GLU A 248 -20.70 6.38 -13.14
CA GLU A 248 -19.27 6.41 -12.82
C GLU A 248 -18.41 6.13 -14.07
N LEU A 249 -17.41 7.00 -14.29
CA LEU A 249 -16.47 6.84 -15.40
C LEU A 249 -15.71 5.50 -15.31
N ARG A 250 -15.61 4.80 -16.43
CA ARG A 250 -14.90 3.53 -16.59
C ARG A 250 -13.48 3.75 -17.10
N GLY A 251 -12.59 2.79 -16.86
CA GLY A 251 -11.18 2.83 -17.24
C GLY A 251 -10.89 3.32 -18.68
N PRO A 252 -11.60 2.81 -19.71
CA PRO A 252 -11.43 3.31 -21.08
C PRO A 252 -11.75 4.80 -21.27
N GLU A 253 -12.77 5.32 -20.59
CA GLU A 253 -13.20 6.71 -20.67
C GLU A 253 -12.18 7.62 -19.98
N ILE A 254 -11.72 7.22 -18.79
CA ILE A 254 -10.67 7.92 -18.04
C ILE A 254 -9.39 8.01 -18.88
N ARG A 255 -9.03 6.96 -19.62
CA ARG A 255 -7.86 6.97 -20.52
C ARG A 255 -8.04 7.91 -21.69
N GLU A 256 -9.25 8.03 -22.24
CA GLU A 256 -9.52 8.97 -23.33
C GLU A 256 -9.40 10.42 -22.84
N LEU A 257 -9.94 10.72 -21.65
CA LEU A 257 -9.86 12.03 -20.99
C LEU A 257 -8.41 12.53 -20.82
N CYS A 258 -7.45 11.62 -20.61
CA CYS A 258 -6.03 11.93 -20.46
C CYS A 258 -5.12 11.40 -21.58
N SER A 259 -5.68 11.17 -22.77
CA SER A 259 -4.98 10.49 -23.88
C SER A 259 -3.73 11.23 -24.37
N ALA A 260 -3.69 12.57 -24.26
CA ALA A 260 -2.56 13.37 -24.70
C ALA A 260 -1.34 13.17 -23.80
N SER A 261 -1.53 13.18 -22.48
CA SER A 261 -0.47 12.87 -21.51
C SER A 261 -0.05 11.41 -21.57
N LEU A 262 -1.01 10.51 -21.72
CA LEU A 262 -0.78 9.08 -21.89
C LEU A 262 0.11 8.81 -23.13
N LYS A 263 -0.11 9.47 -24.27
CA LYS A 263 0.82 9.35 -25.42
C LYS A 263 2.26 9.73 -25.06
N VAL A 264 2.47 10.75 -24.22
CA VAL A 264 3.81 11.12 -23.74
C VAL A 264 4.39 10.04 -22.84
N LEU A 265 3.65 9.58 -21.83
CA LEU A 265 4.11 8.51 -20.94
C LEU A 265 4.46 7.22 -21.69
N SER A 266 3.66 6.85 -22.69
CA SER A 266 3.95 5.69 -23.53
C SER A 266 5.22 5.88 -24.36
N SER A 267 5.45 7.09 -24.91
CA SER A 267 6.68 7.40 -25.65
C SER A 267 7.96 7.36 -24.80
N LEU A 268 7.82 7.50 -23.47
CA LEU A 268 8.90 7.37 -22.50
C LEU A 268 9.08 5.92 -22.00
N GLY A 269 8.23 4.99 -22.43
CA GLY A 269 8.22 3.61 -21.95
C GLY A 269 7.56 3.41 -20.59
N ALA A 270 6.84 4.39 -20.06
CA ALA A 270 6.22 4.30 -18.73
C ALA A 270 5.02 3.33 -18.68
N TYR A 271 4.32 3.15 -19.81
CA TYR A 271 3.25 2.16 -19.98
C TYR A 271 2.97 1.86 -21.48
N GLY A 272 2.17 0.83 -21.75
CA GLY A 272 1.80 0.39 -23.09
C GLY A 272 2.66 -0.77 -23.59
N GLU A 273 2.53 -1.11 -24.88
CA GLU A 273 3.18 -2.30 -25.47
C GLU A 273 4.72 -2.25 -25.44
N ASN A 274 5.28 -1.03 -25.50
CA ASN A 274 6.72 -0.79 -25.48
C ASN A 274 7.20 -0.33 -24.09
N ALA A 275 6.49 -0.70 -23.02
CA ALA A 275 6.90 -0.34 -21.67
C ALA A 275 8.27 -0.94 -21.34
N VAL A 276 9.14 -0.14 -20.72
CA VAL A 276 10.45 -0.59 -20.25
C VAL A 276 10.30 -1.49 -19.02
N ALA A 277 11.41 -2.04 -18.53
CA ALA A 277 11.38 -2.92 -17.37
C ALA A 277 10.75 -2.20 -16.15
N PRO A 278 10.08 -2.92 -15.22
CA PRO A 278 9.41 -2.30 -14.07
C PRO A 278 10.31 -1.36 -13.26
N VAL A 279 11.59 -1.71 -13.07
CA VAL A 279 12.56 -0.88 -12.35
C VAL A 279 12.79 0.47 -13.04
N ASP A 280 12.92 0.48 -14.36
CA ASP A 280 13.11 1.71 -15.14
C ASP A 280 11.80 2.55 -15.16
N ARG A 281 10.64 1.88 -15.18
CA ARG A 281 9.33 2.55 -15.06
C ARG A 281 9.20 3.27 -13.73
N LEU A 282 9.67 2.67 -12.63
CA LEU A 282 9.63 3.31 -11.31
C LEU A 282 10.37 4.64 -11.31
N ASP A 283 11.53 4.75 -11.96
CA ASP A 283 12.27 6.01 -12.06
C ASP A 283 11.51 7.08 -12.84
N ILE A 284 10.73 6.69 -13.86
CA ILE A 284 9.85 7.59 -14.59
C ILE A 284 8.73 8.11 -13.67
N TYR A 285 8.06 7.23 -12.92
CA TYR A 285 6.97 7.65 -12.02
C TYR A 285 7.50 8.46 -10.83
N ARG A 286 8.63 8.09 -10.22
CA ARG A 286 9.33 8.93 -9.21
C ARG A 286 9.55 10.34 -9.73
N ALA A 287 10.10 10.48 -10.93
CA ALA A 287 10.36 11.78 -11.52
C ALA A 287 9.11 12.56 -11.90
N LEU A 288 8.02 11.87 -12.22
CA LEU A 288 6.74 12.47 -12.58
C LEU A 288 6.04 13.05 -11.35
N VAL A 289 6.01 12.31 -10.24
CA VAL A 289 5.23 12.68 -9.05
C VAL A 289 6.03 13.51 -8.04
N ARG A 290 7.36 13.55 -8.13
CA ARG A 290 8.21 14.30 -7.19
C ARG A 290 8.15 15.83 -7.43
N GLY A 291 7.92 16.57 -6.34
CA GLY A 291 7.85 18.04 -6.24
C GLY A 291 9.20 18.74 -6.20
#